data_AF-W5SP44-F1
#
_entry.id   AF-W5SP44-F1
#
_cell.length_a   1.000
_cell.length_b   1.000
_cell.length_c   1.000
_cell.angle_alpha   90.00
_cell.angle_beta   90.00
_cell.angle_gamma   90.00
#
_symmetry.space_group_name_H-M   'P 1'
#
loop_
_entity.id
_entity.type
_entity.pdbx_description
1 polymer ?
#
loop_
_entity_poly.entity_id
_entity_poly.type
_entity_poly.pdbx_seq_one_letter_code
_entity_poly.pdbx_strand_id
1 'polypeptide(L)'
;MKPLLKLIMIFLASLSVATTIDTSALNKILNEQQIQDRSFGIGFGIGNPITNIIINFPYVDIDFGYGGFNGLQPNNFIPYVVFGIDILFKEEIYQNTTITGGLGIGTDLSQIKSNDQDASNIQQGNNNTKKDQFSITSSNNRLGIVLRLPIILEYSFLTNVVIGFKAVTTLGGTMTLNPTSMEGIRFGFFGFGFIKIYI
;
A
#
# COMPACT_ATOMS: atom_id res chain seq x y z
N MET A 1 -4.75 52.93 -43.64
CA MET A 1 -4.77 52.08 -42.42
C MET A 1 -4.51 50.59 -42.68
N LYS A 2 -5.00 50.00 -43.77
CA LYS A 2 -4.79 48.56 -44.09
C LYS A 2 -3.33 48.10 -44.34
N PRO A 3 -2.41 48.88 -44.94
CA PRO A 3 -1.06 48.37 -45.22
C PRO A 3 -0.16 48.34 -43.98
N LEU A 4 -0.32 49.32 -43.07
CA LEU A 4 0.43 49.39 -41.81
C LEU A 4 0.07 48.21 -40.89
N LEU A 5 -1.22 47.87 -40.79
CA LEU A 5 -1.68 46.73 -39.99
C LEU A 5 -1.14 45.39 -40.53
N LYS A 6 -1.06 45.25 -41.85
CA LYS A 6 -0.45 44.08 -42.51
C LYS A 6 1.04 43.95 -42.18
N LEU A 7 1.78 45.06 -42.21
CA LEU A 7 3.20 45.07 -41.89
C LEU A 7 3.46 44.72 -40.41
N ILE A 8 2.64 45.27 -39.51
CA ILE A 8 2.69 44.97 -38.08
C ILE A 8 2.39 43.49 -37.83
N MET A 9 1.39 42.92 -38.50
CA MET A 9 1.07 41.50 -38.38
C MET A 9 2.18 40.58 -38.91
N ILE A 10 2.83 40.92 -40.02
CA ILE A 10 3.98 40.16 -40.55
C ILE A 10 5.16 40.24 -39.57
N PHE A 11 5.40 41.42 -38.99
CA PHE A 11 6.44 41.62 -37.98
C PHE A 11 6.15 40.81 -36.70
N LEU A 12 4.92 40.84 -36.19
CA LEU A 12 4.48 40.03 -35.04
C LEU A 12 4.55 38.52 -35.30
N ALA A 13 4.18 38.08 -36.51
CA ALA A 13 4.31 36.67 -36.91
C ALA A 13 5.78 36.24 -37.03
N SER A 14 6.69 37.14 -37.42
CA SER A 14 8.12 36.88 -37.47
C SER A 14 8.81 36.91 -36.09
N LEU A 15 8.20 37.56 -35.10
CA LEU A 15 8.63 37.53 -33.69
C LEU A 15 8.06 36.35 -32.90
N SER A 16 7.07 35.64 -33.45
CA SER A 16 6.67 34.34 -32.91
C SER A 16 7.73 33.32 -33.31
N VAL A 17 8.84 33.34 -32.56
CA VAL A 17 9.71 32.18 -32.45
C VAL A 17 8.79 31.07 -31.94
N ALA A 18 8.41 30.16 -32.83
CA ALA A 18 7.91 28.86 -32.42
C ALA A 18 9.04 28.25 -31.58
N THR A 19 8.94 28.43 -30.26
CA THR A 19 9.82 27.76 -29.32
C THR A 19 9.63 26.29 -29.63
N THR A 20 10.71 25.64 -30.07
CA THR A 20 10.75 24.18 -30.20
C THR A 20 10.21 23.65 -28.88
N ILE A 21 9.02 23.06 -28.92
CA ILE A 21 8.35 22.57 -27.73
C ILE A 21 9.33 21.59 -27.11
N ASP A 22 9.83 21.91 -25.92
CA ASP A 22 10.68 21.01 -25.19
C ASP A 22 9.82 19.80 -24.84
N THR A 23 9.97 18.75 -25.62
CA THR A 23 9.19 17.52 -25.47
C THR A 23 9.36 16.91 -24.08
N SER A 24 10.48 17.15 -23.40
CA SER A 24 10.69 16.73 -22.01
C SER A 24 9.81 17.54 -21.06
N ALA A 25 9.81 18.87 -21.19
CA ALA A 25 8.96 19.75 -20.39
C ALA A 25 7.46 19.54 -20.68
N LEU A 26 7.08 19.32 -21.94
CA LEU A 26 5.70 19.03 -22.32
C LEU A 26 5.26 17.66 -21.77
N ASN A 27 6.09 16.62 -21.88
CA ASN A 27 5.79 15.32 -21.30
C ASN A 27 5.69 15.40 -19.78
N LYS A 28 6.53 16.21 -19.13
CA LYS A 28 6.42 16.47 -17.69
C LYS A 28 5.08 17.11 -17.32
N ILE A 29 4.65 18.14 -18.05
CA ILE A 29 3.36 18.82 -17.81
C ILE A 29 2.18 17.87 -18.09
N LEU A 30 2.24 17.08 -19.16
CA LEU A 30 1.22 16.08 -19.49
C LEU A 30 1.14 14.98 -18.42
N ASN A 31 2.28 14.52 -17.91
CA ASN A 31 2.34 13.53 -16.84
C ASN A 31 1.84 14.12 -15.51
N GLU A 32 2.18 15.38 -15.20
CA GLU A 32 1.61 16.11 -14.05
C GLU A 32 0.09 16.21 -14.16
N GLN A 33 -0.46 16.50 -15.33
CA GLN A 33 -1.91 16.50 -15.59
C GLN A 33 -2.52 15.11 -15.47
N GLN A 34 -1.88 14.07 -16.00
CA GLN A 34 -2.37 12.69 -15.92
C GLN A 34 -2.31 12.12 -14.49
N ILE A 35 -1.32 12.54 -13.68
CA ILE A 35 -1.27 12.27 -12.24
C ILE A 35 -2.43 12.99 -11.53
N GLN A 36 -2.79 14.19 -11.97
CA GLN A 36 -3.93 14.96 -11.46
C GLN A 36 -5.28 14.28 -11.73
N ASP A 37 -5.42 13.59 -12.86
CA ASP A 37 -6.64 12.85 -13.22
C ASP A 37 -6.83 11.55 -12.41
N ARG A 38 -5.80 11.07 -11.70
CA ARG A 38 -5.86 9.88 -10.83
C ARG A 38 -6.34 10.24 -9.42
N SER A 39 -7.55 10.77 -9.35
CA SER A 39 -8.13 11.31 -8.12
C SER A 39 -8.52 10.23 -7.09
N PHE A 40 -8.90 9.04 -7.56
CA PHE A 40 -9.28 7.92 -6.71
C PHE A 40 -8.88 6.61 -7.37
N GLY A 41 -8.47 5.63 -6.57
CA GLY A 41 -8.22 4.29 -7.07
C GLY A 41 -8.59 3.22 -6.07
N ILE A 42 -9.01 2.06 -6.58
CA ILE A 42 -9.25 0.86 -5.79
C ILE A 42 -8.48 -0.31 -6.39
N GLY A 43 -7.84 -1.09 -5.54
CA GLY A 43 -7.06 -2.24 -5.95
C GLY A 43 -7.25 -3.46 -5.06
N PHE A 44 -6.93 -4.61 -5.62
CA PHE A 44 -6.93 -5.89 -4.94
C PHE A 44 -5.55 -6.53 -5.09
N GLY A 45 -5.02 -7.05 -4.00
CA GLY A 45 -3.70 -7.66 -3.94
C GLY A 45 -3.67 -9.02 -3.26
N ILE A 46 -2.64 -9.79 -3.60
CA ILE A 46 -2.37 -11.11 -3.03
C ILE A 46 -0.91 -11.19 -2.57
N GLY A 47 -0.67 -11.82 -1.42
CA GLY A 47 0.68 -11.99 -0.89
C GLY A 47 0.69 -12.32 0.61
N ASN A 48 1.39 -11.48 1.38
CA ASN A 48 1.36 -11.51 2.83
C ASN A 48 1.10 -10.09 3.35
N PRO A 49 -0.14 -9.76 3.80
CA PRO A 49 -1.30 -10.63 4.00
C PRO A 49 -1.85 -11.31 2.73
N ILE A 50 -2.58 -12.42 2.85
CA ILE A 50 -3.05 -13.26 1.73
C ILE A 50 -3.91 -12.47 0.75
N THR A 51 -4.82 -11.67 1.27
CA THR A 51 -5.68 -10.78 0.48
C THR A 51 -5.56 -9.37 0.99
N ASN A 52 -5.43 -8.40 0.08
CA ASN A 52 -5.35 -6.98 0.40
C ASN A 52 -6.33 -6.19 -0.46
N ILE A 53 -6.95 -5.17 0.13
CA ILE A 53 -7.71 -4.13 -0.57
C ILE A 53 -6.95 -2.83 -0.38
N ILE A 54 -6.72 -2.11 -1.47
CA ILE A 54 -5.98 -0.85 -1.51
C ILE A 54 -6.95 0.23 -1.97
N ILE A 55 -7.03 1.33 -1.22
CA ILE A 55 -7.77 2.53 -1.62
C ILE A 55 -6.78 3.67 -1.71
N ASN A 56 -6.66 4.27 -2.89
CA ASN A 56 -5.72 5.33 -3.18
C ASN A 56 -6.46 6.66 -3.38
N PHE A 57 -5.98 7.69 -2.69
CA PHE A 57 -6.26 9.10 -2.96
C PHE A 57 -4.93 9.77 -3.37
N PRO A 58 -4.93 11.04 -3.83
CA PRO A 58 -3.69 11.73 -4.12
C PRO A 58 -2.81 11.74 -2.87
N TYR A 59 -1.60 11.18 -2.99
CA TYR A 59 -0.60 11.06 -1.93
C TYR A 59 -0.99 10.20 -0.71
N VAL A 60 -2.16 9.54 -0.70
CA VAL A 60 -2.60 8.72 0.44
C VAL A 60 -3.03 7.35 -0.03
N ASP A 61 -2.61 6.32 0.71
CA ASP A 61 -2.97 4.93 0.46
C ASP A 61 -3.53 4.31 1.73
N ILE A 62 -4.62 3.59 1.60
CA ILE A 62 -5.27 2.89 2.70
C ILE A 62 -5.27 1.41 2.35
N ASP A 63 -4.67 0.60 3.23
CA ASP A 63 -4.58 -0.85 3.07
C ASP A 63 -5.44 -1.57 4.10
N PHE A 64 -6.16 -2.57 3.62
CA PHE A 64 -6.82 -3.59 4.44
C PHE A 64 -6.34 -4.96 4.03
N GLY A 65 -5.60 -5.63 4.90
CA GLY A 65 -5.05 -6.96 4.67
C GLY A 65 -5.70 -8.01 5.56
N TYR A 66 -5.92 -9.22 5.02
CA TYR A 66 -6.41 -10.37 5.76
C TYR A 66 -5.64 -11.65 5.46
N GLY A 67 -5.37 -12.41 6.52
CA GLY A 67 -4.74 -13.72 6.50
C GLY A 67 -3.22 -13.66 6.32
N GLY A 68 -2.50 -14.63 6.87
CA GLY A 68 -1.05 -14.75 6.67
C GLY A 68 -0.56 -16.18 6.91
N PHE A 69 0.67 -16.45 6.46
CA PHE A 69 1.36 -17.71 6.74
C PHE A 69 2.55 -17.44 7.63
N ASN A 70 2.69 -18.17 8.73
CA ASN A 70 3.92 -18.13 9.49
C ASN A 70 5.00 -18.97 8.78
N GLY A 71 6.16 -18.38 8.51
CA GLY A 71 7.31 -19.08 7.92
C GLY A 71 7.08 -19.70 6.54
N LEU A 72 6.18 -19.13 5.72
CA LEU A 72 5.83 -19.64 4.37
C LEU A 72 5.34 -21.11 4.35
N GLN A 73 4.87 -21.63 5.49
CA GLN A 73 4.30 -22.98 5.56
C GLN A 73 2.79 -22.94 5.26
N PRO A 74 2.30 -23.60 4.19
CA PRO A 74 0.90 -23.52 3.77
C PRO A 74 -0.10 -24.01 4.83
N ASN A 75 0.33 -24.93 5.70
CA ASN A 75 -0.52 -25.55 6.72
C ASN A 75 -0.63 -24.70 8.01
N ASN A 76 0.03 -23.55 8.07
CA ASN A 76 0.07 -22.65 9.22
C ASN A 76 -0.61 -21.31 8.91
N PHE A 77 -1.79 -21.35 8.27
CA PHE A 77 -2.63 -20.17 8.14
C PHE A 77 -2.91 -19.59 9.53
N ILE A 78 -2.57 -18.32 9.73
CA ILE A 78 -2.94 -17.56 10.91
C ILE A 78 -3.91 -16.48 10.44
N PRO A 79 -5.13 -16.47 11.00
CA PRO A 79 -6.03 -15.35 10.78
C PRO A 79 -5.40 -14.09 11.38
N TYR A 80 -5.16 -13.13 10.49
CA TYR A 80 -4.36 -11.94 10.75
C TYR A 80 -5.01 -10.79 10.02
N VAL A 81 -5.25 -9.66 10.70
CA VAL A 81 -5.83 -8.46 10.08
C VAL A 81 -4.79 -7.36 10.12
N VAL A 82 -4.57 -6.69 9.00
CA VAL A 82 -3.76 -5.48 8.91
C VAL A 82 -4.63 -4.35 8.44
N PHE A 83 -4.47 -3.21 9.07
CA PHE A 83 -4.96 -1.94 8.57
C PHE A 83 -3.79 -0.95 8.53
N GLY A 84 -3.76 -0.08 7.53
CA GLY A 84 -2.87 1.07 7.61
C GLY A 84 -3.18 2.16 6.62
N ILE A 85 -2.66 3.34 6.94
CA ILE A 85 -2.78 4.56 6.16
C ILE A 85 -1.36 5.06 5.93
N ASP A 86 -1.01 5.23 4.67
CA ASP A 86 0.31 5.61 4.22
C ASP A 86 0.24 6.94 3.45
N ILE A 87 1.16 7.86 3.76
CA ILE A 87 1.43 9.06 2.96
C ILE A 87 2.53 8.71 1.97
N LEU A 88 2.30 9.00 0.69
CA LEU A 88 3.08 8.53 -0.44
C LEU A 88 3.68 9.66 -1.26
N PHE A 89 4.93 9.47 -1.65
CA PHE A 89 5.69 10.31 -2.57
C PHE A 89 6.03 9.50 -3.82
N LYS A 90 5.47 9.90 -4.95
CA LYS A 90 5.51 9.15 -6.21
C LYS A 90 6.53 9.82 -7.15
N GLU A 91 7.35 9.01 -7.82
CA GLU A 91 8.31 9.44 -8.85
C GLU A 91 8.21 8.50 -10.05
N GLU A 92 8.08 9.04 -11.26
CA GLU A 92 8.14 8.24 -12.49
C GLU A 92 9.60 7.97 -12.85
N ILE A 93 10.00 6.69 -12.85
CA ILE A 93 11.40 6.29 -13.07
C ILE A 93 11.66 5.84 -14.51
N TYR A 94 10.62 5.40 -15.20
CA TYR A 94 10.67 4.95 -16.59
C TYR A 94 9.26 4.93 -17.14
N GLN A 95 9.09 5.02 -18.46
CA GLN A 95 7.79 5.10 -19.14
C GLN A 95 6.73 4.20 -18.48
N ASN A 96 5.65 4.81 -18.00
CA ASN A 96 4.50 4.16 -17.34
C ASN A 96 4.82 3.44 -16.02
N THR A 97 6.05 3.57 -15.51
CA THR A 97 6.56 2.92 -14.32
C THR A 97 6.84 3.94 -13.23
N THR A 98 6.14 3.82 -12.11
CA THR A 98 6.25 4.72 -10.97
C THR A 98 6.84 3.96 -9.79
N ILE A 99 7.88 4.52 -9.18
CA ILE A 99 8.32 4.11 -7.85
C ILE A 99 7.69 5.05 -6.84
N THR A 100 7.32 4.53 -5.67
CA THR A 100 6.71 5.33 -4.63
C THR A 100 7.28 4.90 -3.29
N GLY A 101 7.72 5.87 -2.50
CA GLY A 101 8.10 5.68 -1.11
C GLY A 101 7.12 6.40 -0.21
N GLY A 102 7.08 6.03 1.07
CA GLY A 102 6.17 6.69 1.99
C GLY A 102 6.46 6.45 3.46
N LEU A 103 5.61 7.04 4.28
CA LEU A 103 5.52 6.82 5.72
C LEU A 103 4.06 6.66 6.10
N GLY A 104 3.77 5.76 7.02
CA GLY A 104 2.41 5.50 7.44
C GLY A 104 2.29 5.05 8.88
N ILE A 105 1.04 4.84 9.27
CA ILE A 105 0.67 4.24 10.55
C ILE A 105 -0.31 3.11 10.29
N GLY A 106 -0.28 2.09 11.12
CA GLY A 106 -1.18 0.97 10.99
C GLY A 106 -1.44 0.25 12.29
N THR A 107 -2.36 -0.69 12.19
CA THR A 107 -2.65 -1.63 13.25
C THR A 107 -2.63 -3.04 12.70
N ASP A 108 -2.21 -3.97 13.54
CA ASP A 108 -2.27 -5.38 13.22
C ASP A 108 -2.90 -6.19 14.33
N LEU A 109 -3.84 -7.06 13.99
CA LEU A 109 -4.51 -7.96 14.90
C LEU A 109 -4.09 -9.39 14.58
N SER A 110 -3.39 -10.03 15.50
CA SER A 110 -2.88 -11.40 15.36
C SER A 110 -3.24 -12.25 16.57
N GLN A 111 -3.28 -13.57 16.39
CA GLN A 111 -3.34 -14.50 17.53
C GLN A 111 -1.93 -14.80 18.05
N ILE A 112 -1.78 -14.77 19.36
CA ILE A 112 -0.60 -15.28 20.07
C ILE A 112 -0.71 -16.81 20.00
N LYS A 113 0.20 -17.45 19.26
CA LYS A 113 0.31 -18.91 19.34
C LYS A 113 0.74 -19.27 20.75
N SER A 114 -0.04 -20.14 21.40
CA SER A 114 0.45 -20.91 22.54
C SER A 114 1.73 -21.59 22.08
N ASN A 115 2.84 -21.33 22.76
CA ASN A 115 4.05 -22.07 22.49
C ASN A 115 3.75 -23.55 22.79
N ASP A 116 4.08 -24.48 21.92
CA ASP A 116 3.87 -25.93 22.16
C ASP A 116 4.62 -26.44 23.42
N GLN A 117 5.44 -25.58 24.05
CA GLN A 117 6.09 -25.82 25.33
C GLN A 117 5.26 -25.45 26.58
N ASP A 118 4.19 -24.67 26.46
CA ASP A 118 3.22 -24.47 27.57
C ASP A 118 2.14 -25.56 27.58
N ALA A 119 1.96 -26.26 26.46
CA ALA A 119 1.04 -27.40 26.36
C ALA A 119 1.54 -28.65 27.12
N SER A 120 2.83 -28.72 27.48
CA SER A 120 3.35 -29.83 28.30
C SER A 120 3.01 -29.71 29.79
N ASN A 121 2.45 -28.58 30.25
CA ASN A 121 1.96 -28.43 31.63
C ASN A 121 0.43 -28.47 31.76
N ILE A 122 -0.30 -28.71 30.66
CA ILE A 122 -1.75 -28.94 30.68
C ILE A 122 -2.05 -30.30 30.03
N GLN A 123 -1.40 -31.35 30.52
CA GLN A 123 -1.86 -32.72 30.32
C GLN A 123 -2.65 -33.19 31.53
N GLN A 124 -3.85 -32.65 31.71
CA GLN A 124 -4.99 -33.42 32.23
C GLN A 124 -6.29 -32.63 32.06
N GLY A 125 -7.08 -32.99 31.04
CA GLY A 125 -8.48 -32.59 30.97
C GLY A 125 -8.97 -32.28 29.56
N ASN A 126 -9.60 -33.28 28.95
CA ASN A 126 -10.52 -33.20 27.81
C ASN A 126 -9.95 -32.92 26.40
N ASN A 127 -9.90 -34.03 25.66
CA ASN A 127 -10.16 -34.10 24.23
C ASN A 127 -11.32 -33.16 23.80
N ASN A 128 -10.99 -32.09 23.08
CA ASN A 128 -11.83 -31.56 22.02
C ASN A 128 -10.95 -30.76 21.05
N THR A 129 -10.50 -31.47 20.01
CA THR A 129 -9.92 -30.93 18.80
C THR A 129 -10.93 -30.02 18.09
N LYS A 130 -10.99 -28.75 18.49
CA LYS A 130 -11.47 -27.67 17.63
C LYS A 130 -10.27 -26.78 17.38
N LYS A 131 -9.76 -26.80 16.14
CA LYS A 131 -8.91 -25.72 15.62
C LYS A 131 -9.60 -24.42 16.00
N ASP A 132 -8.97 -23.62 16.85
CA ASP A 132 -9.51 -22.34 17.30
C ASP A 132 -9.88 -21.52 16.07
N GLN A 133 -11.18 -21.35 15.84
CA GLN A 133 -11.67 -20.42 14.83
C GLN A 133 -11.24 -19.03 15.26
N PHE A 134 -10.81 -18.20 14.30
CA PHE A 134 -10.50 -16.81 14.58
C PHE A 134 -11.70 -16.13 15.23
N SER A 135 -11.61 -15.89 16.53
CA SER A 135 -12.54 -15.01 17.22
C SER A 135 -11.80 -13.74 17.61
N ILE A 136 -12.36 -12.60 17.19
CA ILE A 136 -11.93 -11.26 17.64
C ILE A 136 -12.06 -11.15 19.17
N THR A 137 -12.89 -11.99 19.80
CA THR A 137 -13.09 -12.06 21.25
C THR A 137 -12.19 -13.06 21.97
N SER A 138 -11.25 -13.72 21.29
CA SER A 138 -10.33 -14.67 21.93
C SER A 138 -9.41 -13.95 22.93
N SER A 139 -9.16 -14.59 24.07
CA SER A 139 -8.24 -14.07 25.09
C SER A 139 -6.80 -13.93 24.59
N ASN A 140 -6.45 -14.67 23.54
CA ASN A 140 -5.08 -14.76 23.02
C ASN A 140 -4.84 -13.85 21.81
N ASN A 141 -5.60 -12.76 21.67
CA ASN A 141 -5.39 -11.79 20.61
C ASN A 141 -4.36 -10.73 21.00
N ARG A 142 -3.57 -10.33 20.02
CA ARG A 142 -2.55 -9.28 20.09
C ARG A 142 -2.92 -8.16 19.13
N LEU A 143 -2.86 -6.93 19.62
CA LEU A 143 -2.96 -5.71 18.84
C LEU A 143 -1.57 -5.06 18.72
N GLY A 144 -1.10 -4.84 17.51
CA GLY A 144 0.04 -3.98 17.21
C GLY A 144 -0.41 -2.62 16.73
N ILE A 145 0.31 -1.58 17.15
CA ILE A 145 0.22 -0.22 16.60
C ILE A 145 1.60 0.09 16.03
N VAL A 146 1.67 0.29 14.72
CA VAL A 146 2.93 0.28 13.98
C VAL A 146 3.13 1.53 13.14
N LEU A 147 4.37 1.99 13.09
CA LEU A 147 4.86 2.85 12.03
C LEU A 147 5.13 1.98 10.81
N ARG A 148 4.83 2.51 9.63
CA ARG A 148 4.93 1.83 8.34
C ARG A 148 5.85 2.60 7.41
N LEU A 149 6.68 1.87 6.69
CA LEU A 149 7.54 2.39 5.62
C LEU A 149 7.26 1.58 4.34
N PRO A 150 6.29 2.03 3.53
CA PRO A 150 5.97 1.41 2.26
C PRO A 150 6.94 1.80 1.14
N ILE A 151 7.21 0.83 0.27
CA ILE A 151 7.81 1.01 -1.05
C ILE A 151 6.87 0.33 -2.05
N ILE A 152 6.49 1.05 -3.09
CA ILE A 152 5.55 0.59 -4.11
C ILE A 152 6.20 0.76 -5.49
N LEU A 153 6.07 -0.26 -6.32
CA LEU A 153 6.41 -0.21 -7.74
C LEU A 153 5.12 -0.43 -8.53
N GLU A 154 4.79 0.52 -9.39
CA GLU A 154 3.58 0.52 -10.20
C GLU A 154 3.93 0.56 -11.68
N TYR A 155 3.24 -0.23 -12.49
CA TYR A 155 3.27 -0.19 -13.94
C TYR A 155 1.87 0.05 -14.49
N SER A 156 1.71 1.14 -15.25
CA SER A 156 0.45 1.47 -15.93
C SER A 156 0.30 0.63 -17.18
N PHE A 157 -0.48 -0.45 -17.05
CA PHE A 157 -0.80 -1.38 -18.14
C PHE A 157 -1.81 -0.77 -19.14
N LEU A 158 -2.79 -0.03 -18.61
CA LEU A 158 -3.74 0.79 -19.37
C LEU A 158 -3.81 2.18 -18.75
N THR A 159 -4.49 3.13 -19.40
CA THR A 159 -4.66 4.51 -18.91
C THR A 159 -5.10 4.56 -17.44
N ASN A 160 -6.05 3.70 -17.07
CA ASN A 160 -6.65 3.61 -15.75
C ASN A 160 -6.34 2.31 -14.99
N VAL A 161 -5.62 1.34 -15.58
CA VAL A 161 -5.30 0.06 -14.92
C VAL A 161 -3.81 -0.02 -14.66
N VAL A 162 -3.47 -0.27 -13.40
CA VAL A 162 -2.10 -0.41 -12.91
C VAL A 162 -1.93 -1.78 -12.28
N ILE A 163 -0.81 -2.42 -12.57
CA ILE A 163 -0.33 -3.57 -11.81
C ILE A 163 0.88 -3.13 -11.00
N GLY A 164 1.09 -3.74 -9.84
CA GLY A 164 2.19 -3.32 -9.00
C GLY A 164 2.54 -4.29 -7.91
N PHE A 165 3.57 -3.92 -7.17
CA PHE A 165 4.04 -4.62 -5.99
C PHE A 165 4.25 -3.60 -4.88
N LYS A 166 3.77 -3.94 -3.68
CA LYS A 166 3.93 -3.13 -2.47
C LYS A 166 4.64 -3.97 -1.42
N ALA A 167 5.73 -3.42 -0.88
CA ALA A 167 6.43 -3.93 0.29
C ALA A 167 6.30 -2.91 1.42
N VAL A 168 5.96 -3.37 2.63
CA VAL A 168 5.80 -2.52 3.80
C VAL A 168 6.61 -3.10 4.93
N THR A 169 7.58 -2.33 5.42
CA THR A 169 8.24 -2.63 6.69
C THR A 169 7.49 -1.93 7.81
N THR A 170 7.35 -2.61 8.96
CA THR A 170 6.62 -2.07 10.10
C THR A 170 7.41 -2.20 11.38
N LEU A 171 7.33 -1.18 12.22
CA LEU A 171 7.94 -1.17 13.55
C LEU A 171 6.95 -0.55 14.53
N GLY A 172 6.63 -1.25 15.61
CA GLY A 172 5.70 -0.70 16.59
C GLY A 172 5.48 -1.53 17.84
N GLY A 173 4.77 -0.92 18.77
CA GLY A 173 4.39 -1.53 20.04
C GLY A 173 3.28 -2.55 19.84
N THR A 174 3.34 -3.64 20.58
CA THR A 174 2.33 -4.70 20.60
C THR A 174 1.82 -4.91 22.02
N MET A 175 0.52 -5.16 22.13
CA MET A 175 -0.14 -5.48 23.38
C MET A 175 -1.01 -6.72 23.22
N THR A 176 -1.09 -7.53 24.27
CA THR A 176 -2.09 -8.59 24.39
C THR A 176 -3.42 -7.95 24.83
N LEU A 177 -4.56 -8.53 24.46
CA LEU A 177 -5.86 -7.91 24.75
C LEU A 177 -6.51 -8.44 26.04
N ASN A 178 -6.13 -9.62 26.55
CA ASN A 178 -6.83 -10.28 27.66
C ASN A 178 -5.93 -11.28 28.45
N PRO A 179 -5.33 -10.88 29.59
CA PRO A 179 -5.35 -9.55 30.18
C PRO A 179 -4.54 -8.56 29.33
N THR A 180 -4.90 -7.27 29.34
CA THR A 180 -4.14 -6.27 28.57
C THR A 180 -2.74 -6.08 29.14
N SER A 181 -1.72 -6.50 28.40
CA SER A 181 -0.31 -6.28 28.76
C SER A 181 0.52 -5.83 27.57
N MET A 182 1.44 -4.89 27.80
CA MET A 182 2.42 -4.49 26.79
C MET A 182 3.40 -5.64 26.59
N GLU A 183 3.49 -6.15 25.37
CA GLU A 183 4.40 -7.26 25.03
C GLU A 183 5.77 -6.75 24.59
N GLY A 184 5.82 -5.56 24.00
CA GLY A 184 7.05 -4.91 23.56
C GLY A 184 6.96 -4.41 22.12
N ILE A 185 8.12 -4.27 21.47
CA ILE A 185 8.23 -3.75 20.11
C ILE A 185 8.40 -4.92 19.14
N ARG A 186 7.67 -4.89 18.02
CA ARG A 186 7.76 -5.88 16.96
C ARG A 186 8.15 -5.24 15.63
N PHE A 187 9.02 -5.93 14.91
CA PHE A 187 9.31 -5.67 13.51
C PHE A 187 8.49 -6.62 12.62
N GLY A 188 7.93 -6.08 11.54
CA GLY A 188 7.13 -6.82 10.58
C GLY A 188 7.48 -6.46 9.14
N PHE A 189 7.19 -7.39 8.23
CA PHE A 189 7.36 -7.19 6.80
C PHE A 189 6.16 -7.77 6.06
N PHE A 190 5.53 -6.94 5.23
CA PHE A 190 4.42 -7.30 4.37
C PHE A 190 4.82 -7.09 2.91
N GLY A 191 4.34 -7.96 2.04
CA GLY A 191 4.65 -7.91 0.62
C GLY A 191 3.52 -8.51 -0.19
N PHE A 192 2.99 -7.77 -1.15
CA PHE A 192 1.91 -8.24 -2.01
C PHE A 192 1.98 -7.61 -3.40
N GLY A 193 1.62 -8.42 -4.40
CA GLY A 193 1.32 -7.93 -5.73
C GLY A 193 -0.13 -7.47 -5.81
N PHE A 194 -0.43 -6.48 -6.63
CA PHE A 194 -1.78 -5.95 -6.77
C PHE A 194 -2.12 -5.53 -8.20
N ILE A 195 -3.42 -5.46 -8.46
CA ILE A 195 -4.01 -4.74 -9.59
C ILE A 195 -4.88 -3.62 -9.03
N LYS A 196 -4.81 -2.43 -9.63
CA LYS A 196 -5.51 -1.23 -9.21
C LYS A 196 -6.13 -0.53 -10.42
N ILE A 197 -7.34 -0.01 -10.22
CA ILE A 197 -8.06 0.78 -11.21
C ILE A 197 -8.23 2.19 -10.66
N TYR A 198 -7.84 3.20 -11.43
CA TYR A 198 -8.09 4.60 -11.15
C TYR A 198 -9.42 5.04 -11.79
N ILE A 199 -10.16 5.88 -11.07
CA ILE A 199 -11.47 6.43 -11.44
C ILE A 199 -11.36 7.96 -11.50
#